data_AF-A0A6P0IQV8-F1
#
_entry.id   AF-A0A6P0IQV8-F1
#
_cell.length_a   1.000
_cell.length_b   1.000
_cell.length_c   1.000
_cell.angle_alpha   90.00
_cell.angle_beta   90.00
_cell.angle_gamma   90.00
#
_symmetry.space_group_name_H-M   'P 1'
#
loop_
_entity.id
_entity.type
_entity.pdbx_description
1 polymer ?
#
loop_
_entity_poly.entity_id
_entity_poly.type
_entity_poly.pdbx_seq_one_letter_code
_entity_poly.pdbx_strand_id
1 'polypeptide(L)'
;KTMKASGFLLLYNLVESTMRSAIEAIFDELQSKRISFDEIRPELKKIVLKNLKNRNHDKVISNLTAISIDIINAGFDKQKLFSGNIDGRKIQETAKEYGFSCTTDHANTGHGEDLKTVKENRNDLAHGIKSFAEVGRDKSADDLLKIQEKVVNYLRQILQNIETYLANQEYLDSSTTTP
;
A
#
# COMPACT_ATOMS: atom_id res chain seq x y z
N LYS A 1 22.68 -8.15 19.23
CA LYS A 1 21.45 -8.97 19.10
C LYS A 1 20.22 -8.06 18.94
N THR A 2 19.90 -7.21 19.92
CA THR A 2 18.75 -6.28 19.92
C THR A 2 18.67 -5.32 18.72
N MET A 3 19.82 -4.82 18.25
CA MET A 3 19.87 -3.90 17.09
C MET A 3 19.33 -4.53 15.80
N LYS A 4 19.61 -5.80 15.54
CA LYS A 4 19.11 -6.50 14.34
C LYS A 4 17.59 -6.68 14.38
N ALA A 5 17.06 -7.08 15.53
CA ALA A 5 15.62 -7.15 15.75
C ALA A 5 14.94 -5.78 15.60
N SER A 6 15.58 -4.72 16.07
CA SER A 6 15.10 -3.34 15.85
C SER A 6 15.10 -2.96 14.37
N GLY A 7 16.10 -3.45 13.60
CA GLY A 7 16.15 -3.28 12.15
C GLY A 7 14.95 -3.88 11.43
N PHE A 8 14.49 -5.08 11.81
CA PHE A 8 13.27 -5.66 11.24
C PHE A 8 12.01 -4.84 11.54
N LEU A 9 11.89 -4.27 12.75
CA LEU A 9 10.78 -3.37 13.09
C LEU A 9 10.79 -2.10 12.22
N LEU A 10 11.95 -1.47 12.08
CA LEU A 10 12.10 -0.26 11.25
C LEU A 10 11.82 -0.55 9.77
N LEU A 11 12.31 -1.69 9.28
CA LEU A 11 12.08 -2.12 7.90
C LEU A 11 10.58 -2.39 7.65
N TYR A 12 9.88 -2.99 8.61
CA TYR A 12 8.43 -3.16 8.52
C TYR A 12 7.69 -1.82 8.50
N ASN A 13 8.06 -0.89 9.39
CA ASN A 13 7.46 0.45 9.43
C ASN A 13 7.70 1.21 8.11
N LEU A 14 8.87 1.03 7.49
CA LEU A 14 9.17 1.57 6.17
C LEU A 14 8.21 1.01 5.11
N VAL A 15 8.02 -0.31 5.06
CA VAL A 15 7.06 -0.96 4.14
C VAL A 15 5.66 -0.39 4.33
N GLU A 16 5.19 -0.33 5.58
CA GLU A 16 3.86 0.16 5.90
C GLU A 16 3.65 1.63 5.54
N SER A 17 4.59 2.50 5.93
CA SER A 17 4.53 3.92 5.61
C SER A 17 4.58 4.16 4.10
N THR A 18 5.44 3.42 3.38
CA THR A 18 5.59 3.57 1.93
C THR A 18 4.31 3.16 1.21
N MET A 19 3.75 1.99 1.53
CA MET A 19 2.52 1.52 0.88
C MET A 19 1.31 2.40 1.19
N ARG A 20 1.17 2.91 2.43
CA ARG A 20 0.11 3.87 2.78
C ARG A 20 0.22 5.16 1.96
N SER A 21 1.43 5.72 1.86
CA SER A 21 1.68 6.95 1.12
C SER A 21 1.47 6.76 -0.39
N ALA A 22 1.84 5.59 -0.92
CA ALA A 22 1.66 5.29 -2.33
C ALA A 22 0.18 5.19 -2.73
N ILE A 23 -0.66 4.61 -1.87
CA ILE A 23 -2.11 4.56 -2.11
C ILE A 23 -2.75 5.93 -1.89
N GLU A 24 -2.32 6.69 -0.89
CA GLU A 24 -2.77 8.07 -0.66
C GLU A 24 -2.53 8.95 -1.90
N ALA A 25 -1.36 8.83 -2.54
CA ALA A 25 -1.06 9.56 -3.77
C ALA A 25 -2.08 9.33 -4.89
N ILE A 26 -2.69 8.13 -4.97
CA ILE A 26 -3.77 7.86 -5.93
C ILE A 26 -5.00 8.70 -5.61
N PHE A 27 -5.43 8.76 -4.34
CA PHE A 27 -6.61 9.55 -3.96
C PHE A 27 -6.35 11.05 -4.05
N ASP A 28 -5.14 11.51 -3.70
CA ASP A 28 -4.73 12.90 -3.85
C ASP A 28 -4.79 13.35 -5.33
N GLU A 29 -4.36 12.48 -6.26
CA GLU A 29 -4.46 12.72 -7.70
C GLU A 29 -5.93 12.86 -8.15
N LEU A 30 -6.79 11.92 -7.74
CA LEU A 30 -8.22 11.97 -8.08
C LEU A 30 -8.89 13.23 -7.55
N GLN A 31 -8.55 13.62 -6.32
CA GLN A 31 -9.08 14.81 -5.68
C GLN A 31 -8.59 16.10 -6.37
N SER A 32 -7.29 16.20 -6.61
CA SER A 32 -6.68 17.40 -7.19
C SER A 32 -7.17 17.67 -8.61
N LYS A 33 -7.35 16.59 -9.40
CA LYS A 33 -7.92 16.66 -10.76
C LYS A 33 -9.44 16.68 -10.79
N ARG A 34 -10.12 16.57 -9.64
CA ARG A 34 -11.58 16.50 -9.51
C ARG A 34 -12.22 15.42 -10.38
N ILE A 35 -11.59 14.24 -10.42
CA ILE A 35 -12.08 13.09 -11.20
C ILE A 35 -13.41 12.61 -10.63
N SER A 36 -14.39 12.37 -11.52
CA SER A 36 -15.69 11.81 -11.14
C SER A 36 -15.58 10.31 -10.84
N PHE A 37 -16.39 9.86 -9.88
CA PHE A 37 -16.64 8.45 -9.60
C PHE A 37 -17.14 7.69 -10.84
N ASP A 38 -17.79 8.38 -11.77
CA ASP A 38 -18.25 7.78 -13.02
C ASP A 38 -17.08 7.46 -13.98
N GLU A 39 -15.99 8.23 -13.90
CA GLU A 39 -14.83 8.15 -14.80
C GLU A 39 -13.76 7.15 -14.33
N ILE A 40 -13.72 6.80 -13.04
CA ILE A 40 -12.72 5.85 -12.51
C ILE A 40 -13.05 4.40 -12.89
N ARG A 41 -12.04 3.54 -12.91
CA ARG A 41 -12.21 2.11 -13.23
C ARG A 41 -13.17 1.38 -12.27
N PRO A 42 -13.87 0.32 -12.72
CA PRO A 42 -14.80 -0.45 -11.89
C PRO A 42 -14.19 -1.02 -10.60
N GLU A 43 -12.93 -1.41 -10.61
CA GLU A 43 -12.21 -1.92 -9.44
C GLU A 43 -12.08 -0.84 -8.36
N LEU A 44 -11.75 0.40 -8.77
CA LEU A 44 -11.62 1.53 -7.88
C LEU A 44 -12.98 2.02 -7.36
N LYS A 45 -14.04 1.94 -8.19
CA LYS A 45 -15.43 2.18 -7.74
C LYS A 45 -15.79 1.25 -6.58
N LYS A 46 -15.47 -0.05 -6.69
CA LYS A 46 -15.73 -1.03 -5.62
C LYS A 46 -15.02 -0.65 -4.31
N ILE A 47 -13.78 -0.15 -4.39
CA ILE A 47 -13.03 0.32 -3.23
C ILE A 47 -13.73 1.51 -2.56
N VAL A 48 -14.08 2.53 -3.33
CA VAL A 48 -14.77 3.73 -2.82
C VAL A 48 -16.07 3.34 -2.10
N LEU A 49 -16.91 2.53 -2.74
CA LEU A 49 -18.18 2.06 -2.15
C LEU A 49 -17.97 1.21 -0.88
N LYS A 50 -16.97 0.32 -0.89
CA LYS A 50 -16.62 -0.50 0.29
C LYS A 50 -16.17 0.37 1.46
N ASN A 51 -15.39 1.41 1.18
CA ASN A 51 -14.89 2.32 2.22
C ASN A 51 -16.03 3.15 2.84
N LEU A 52 -17.00 3.57 2.04
CA LEU A 52 -18.16 4.34 2.50
C LEU A 52 -19.09 3.55 3.41
N LYS A 53 -19.24 2.23 3.20
CA LYS A 53 -20.09 1.36 4.03
C LYS A 53 -19.83 1.49 5.53
N ASN A 54 -18.59 1.82 5.91
CA ASN A 54 -18.17 1.92 7.31
C ASN A 54 -18.05 3.38 7.80
N ARG A 55 -18.63 4.35 7.08
CA ARG A 55 -18.66 5.78 7.44
C ARG A 55 -20.01 6.17 8.03
N ASN A 56 -20.01 7.25 8.81
CA ASN A 56 -21.25 7.87 9.28
C ASN A 56 -21.91 8.61 8.10
N HIS A 57 -23.10 8.15 7.70
CA HIS A 57 -23.78 8.67 6.50
C HIS A 57 -24.17 10.14 6.62
N ASP A 58 -24.61 10.59 7.80
CA ASP A 58 -25.00 12.00 8.01
C ASP A 58 -23.81 12.94 7.81
N LYS A 59 -22.63 12.55 8.31
CA LYS A 59 -21.37 13.30 8.11
C LYS A 59 -20.89 13.27 6.66
N VAL A 60 -21.15 12.19 5.93
CA VAL A 60 -20.82 12.13 4.50
C VAL A 60 -21.71 13.12 3.77
N ILE A 61 -23.04 12.99 3.92
CA ILE A 61 -24.04 13.80 3.21
C ILE A 61 -23.84 15.29 3.49
N SER A 62 -23.54 15.69 4.74
CA SER A 62 -23.35 17.09 5.11
C SER A 62 -22.16 17.77 4.39
N ASN A 63 -21.22 16.98 3.87
CA ASN A 63 -20.01 17.46 3.22
C ASN A 63 -20.03 17.29 1.69
N LEU A 64 -21.09 16.69 1.12
CA LEU A 64 -21.23 16.51 -0.32
C LEU A 64 -21.74 17.81 -0.97
N THR A 65 -21.03 18.31 -1.96
CA THR A 65 -21.48 19.38 -2.86
C THR A 65 -21.72 18.82 -4.26
N ALA A 66 -20.79 18.02 -4.78
CA ALA A 66 -20.88 17.30 -6.04
C ALA A 66 -20.65 15.81 -5.77
N ILE A 67 -21.73 15.04 -5.60
CA ILE A 67 -21.67 13.64 -5.18
C ILE A 67 -20.73 12.80 -6.04
N SER A 68 -20.70 13.05 -7.35
CA SER A 68 -19.85 12.33 -8.29
C SER A 68 -18.36 12.49 -7.98
N ILE A 69 -17.92 13.63 -7.44
CA ILE A 69 -16.51 13.89 -7.09
C ILE A 69 -16.25 13.58 -5.61
N ASP A 70 -17.10 14.11 -4.73
CA ASP A 70 -16.85 14.12 -3.28
C ASP A 70 -16.92 12.72 -2.65
N ILE A 71 -17.65 11.79 -3.28
CA ILE A 71 -17.81 10.41 -2.80
C ILE A 71 -16.48 9.64 -2.72
N ILE A 72 -15.54 9.92 -3.63
CA ILE A 72 -14.20 9.32 -3.66
C ILE A 72 -13.45 9.66 -2.37
N ASN A 73 -13.48 10.93 -1.97
CA ASN A 73 -12.79 11.43 -0.79
C ASN A 73 -13.52 11.09 0.51
N ALA A 74 -14.85 11.12 0.51
CA ALA A 74 -15.64 10.79 1.69
C ALA A 74 -15.39 9.36 2.20
N GLY A 75 -15.10 8.43 1.28
CA GLY A 75 -14.75 7.06 1.62
C GLY A 75 -13.32 6.92 2.15
N PHE A 76 -12.37 7.70 1.67
CA PHE A 76 -10.96 7.46 1.90
C PHE A 76 -10.54 7.71 3.37
N ASP A 77 -9.75 6.79 3.92
CA ASP A 77 -9.17 6.89 5.25
C ASP A 77 -7.76 6.30 5.25
N LYS A 78 -6.74 7.15 5.19
CA LYS A 78 -5.34 6.71 5.25
C LYS A 78 -5.04 5.87 6.48
N GLN A 79 -5.66 6.16 7.63
CA GLN A 79 -5.38 5.42 8.87
C GLN A 79 -5.94 3.99 8.81
N LYS A 80 -7.03 3.79 8.06
CA LYS A 80 -7.62 2.45 7.85
C LYS A 80 -6.99 1.68 6.68
N LEU A 81 -6.14 2.31 5.86
CA LEU A 81 -5.37 1.60 4.84
C LEU A 81 -4.43 0.58 5.50
N PHE A 82 -4.52 -0.69 5.13
CA PHE A 82 -3.71 -1.77 5.71
C PHE A 82 -3.85 -1.89 7.24
N SER A 83 -4.52 -2.93 7.72
CA SER A 83 -4.62 -3.23 9.16
C SER A 83 -3.37 -3.98 9.69
N GLY A 84 -2.19 -3.56 9.25
CA GLY A 84 -0.94 -4.30 9.41
C GLY A 84 -0.83 -5.52 8.47
N ASN A 85 0.11 -6.41 8.81
CA ASN A 85 0.43 -7.65 8.08
C ASN A 85 0.78 -7.48 6.58
N ILE A 86 1.28 -6.33 6.17
CA ILE A 86 1.75 -6.12 4.78
C ILE A 86 2.94 -7.04 4.47
N ASP A 87 2.79 -7.83 3.41
CA ASP A 87 3.86 -8.58 2.75
C ASP A 87 3.74 -8.45 1.22
N GLY A 88 4.60 -9.13 0.46
CA GLY A 88 4.58 -9.09 -1.00
C GLY A 88 3.25 -9.56 -1.61
N ARG A 89 2.58 -10.55 -1.00
CA ARG A 89 1.26 -10.99 -1.46
C ARG A 89 0.22 -9.91 -1.25
N LYS A 90 0.24 -9.27 -0.09
CA LYS A 90 -0.72 -8.20 0.20
C LYS A 90 -0.54 -7.02 -0.75
N ILE A 91 0.70 -6.69 -1.11
CA ILE A 91 0.99 -5.65 -2.09
C ILE A 91 0.48 -6.03 -3.48
N GLN A 92 0.66 -7.27 -3.93
CA GLN A 92 0.12 -7.75 -5.21
C GLN A 92 -1.41 -7.73 -5.24
N GLU A 93 -2.07 -8.15 -4.15
CA GLU A 93 -3.52 -8.04 -4.02
C GLU A 93 -3.97 -6.58 -4.14
N THR A 94 -3.31 -5.67 -3.43
CA THR A 94 -3.62 -4.24 -3.50
C THR A 94 -3.36 -3.68 -4.89
N ALA A 95 -2.28 -4.06 -5.56
CA ALA A 95 -1.99 -3.66 -6.94
C ALA A 95 -3.12 -4.07 -7.88
N LYS A 96 -3.64 -5.30 -7.74
CA LYS A 96 -4.80 -5.77 -8.49
C LYS A 96 -6.09 -5.02 -8.15
N GLU A 97 -6.34 -4.73 -6.88
CA GLU A 97 -7.52 -4.01 -6.41
C GLU A 97 -7.56 -2.56 -6.94
N TYR A 98 -6.42 -1.87 -6.93
CA TYR A 98 -6.32 -0.47 -7.39
C TYR A 98 -6.00 -0.35 -8.89
N GLY A 99 -5.47 -1.41 -9.48
CA GLY A 99 -5.24 -1.53 -10.91
C GLY A 99 -3.87 -1.03 -11.39
N PHE A 100 -2.89 -0.87 -10.50
CA PHE A 100 -1.51 -0.53 -10.86
C PHE A 100 -0.65 -1.80 -11.03
N SER A 101 0.46 -1.69 -11.76
CA SER A 101 1.40 -2.81 -11.95
C SER A 101 2.15 -3.17 -10.66
N CYS A 102 2.30 -4.45 -10.35
CA CYS A 102 3.20 -4.93 -9.30
C CYS A 102 4.44 -5.65 -9.85
N THR A 103 4.71 -5.51 -11.15
CA THR A 103 5.88 -6.13 -11.79
C THR A 103 7.15 -5.50 -11.26
N THR A 104 8.09 -6.33 -10.84
CA THR A 104 9.41 -5.91 -10.39
C THR A 104 10.48 -6.78 -11.02
N ASP A 105 11.73 -6.34 -11.02
CA ASP A 105 12.86 -7.18 -11.41
C ASP A 105 13.16 -8.23 -10.33
N HIS A 106 13.00 -9.50 -10.66
CA HIS A 106 13.24 -10.61 -9.75
C HIS A 106 14.66 -10.61 -9.19
N ALA A 107 15.67 -10.32 -10.02
CA ALA A 107 17.08 -10.39 -9.62
C ALA A 107 17.38 -9.43 -8.46
N ASN A 108 16.81 -8.23 -8.50
CA ASN A 108 17.03 -7.17 -7.52
C ASN A 108 16.06 -7.18 -6.34
N THR A 109 14.87 -7.80 -6.50
CA THR A 109 13.77 -7.64 -5.53
C THR A 109 13.26 -8.95 -4.96
N GLY A 110 13.60 -10.10 -5.57
CA GLY A 110 12.98 -11.40 -5.27
C GLY A 110 11.46 -11.36 -5.30
N HIS A 111 10.87 -10.46 -6.11
CA HIS A 111 9.43 -10.17 -6.13
C HIS A 111 8.78 -9.96 -4.75
N GLY A 112 9.55 -9.42 -3.79
CA GLY A 112 9.04 -9.10 -2.45
C GLY A 112 8.93 -10.31 -1.52
N GLU A 113 9.56 -11.45 -1.82
CA GLU A 113 9.59 -12.64 -0.95
C GLU A 113 10.08 -12.31 0.47
N ASP A 114 11.12 -11.46 0.59
CA ASP A 114 11.71 -11.08 1.87
C ASP A 114 10.78 -10.24 2.76
N LEU A 115 9.73 -9.63 2.20
CA LEU A 115 8.71 -8.90 2.98
C LEU A 115 7.98 -9.83 3.95
N LYS A 116 7.83 -11.12 3.61
CA LYS A 116 7.25 -12.10 4.50
C LYS A 116 8.10 -12.26 5.76
N THR A 117 9.41 -12.38 5.60
CA THR A 117 10.36 -12.48 6.72
C THR A 117 10.32 -11.21 7.58
N VAL A 118 10.27 -10.02 6.97
CA VAL A 118 10.16 -8.75 7.72
C VAL A 118 8.88 -8.70 8.55
N LYS A 119 7.73 -9.03 7.94
CA LYS A 119 6.43 -9.10 8.61
C LYS A 119 6.42 -10.10 9.76
N GLU A 120 6.91 -11.32 9.54
CA GLU A 120 6.92 -12.38 10.55
C GLU A 120 7.77 -12.01 11.76
N ASN A 121 8.98 -11.46 11.55
CA ASN A 121 9.82 -11.01 12.67
C ASN A 121 9.17 -9.84 13.42
N ARG A 122 8.53 -8.89 12.73
CA ARG A 122 7.78 -7.81 13.39
C ARG A 122 6.61 -8.35 14.22
N ASN A 123 5.87 -9.34 13.71
CA ASN A 123 4.75 -9.96 14.42
C ASN A 123 5.23 -10.74 15.65
N ASP A 124 6.29 -11.53 15.52
CA ASP A 124 6.88 -12.26 16.64
C ASP A 124 7.28 -11.32 17.78
N LEU A 125 7.89 -10.17 17.46
CA LEU A 125 8.26 -9.14 18.42
C LEU A 125 7.04 -8.44 19.02
N ALA A 126 6.08 -8.04 18.19
CA ALA A 126 4.91 -7.27 18.63
C ALA A 126 3.95 -8.08 19.51
N HIS A 127 3.84 -9.39 19.26
CA HIS A 127 3.03 -10.31 20.07
C HIS A 127 3.81 -10.94 21.22
N GLY A 128 5.11 -10.64 21.37
CA GLY A 128 5.95 -11.20 22.43
C GLY A 128 6.23 -12.70 22.28
N ILE A 129 6.03 -13.27 21.09
CA ILE A 129 6.31 -14.68 20.78
C ILE A 129 7.82 -14.94 20.83
N LYS A 130 8.61 -13.99 20.33
CA LYS A 130 10.07 -13.99 20.44
C LYS A 130 10.57 -12.70 21.07
N SER A 131 11.61 -12.82 21.89
CA SER A 131 12.38 -11.67 22.35
C SER A 131 13.27 -11.09 21.24
N PHE A 132 13.69 -9.84 21.42
CA PHE A 132 14.68 -9.20 20.54
C PHE A 132 16.01 -9.96 20.46
N ALA A 133 16.37 -10.69 21.52
CA ALA A 133 17.60 -11.47 21.55
C ALA A 133 17.51 -12.74 20.70
N GLU A 134 16.30 -13.33 20.57
CA GLU A 134 16.00 -14.50 19.75
C GLU A 134 15.93 -14.12 18.27
N VAL A 135 15.10 -13.14 17.90
CA VAL A 135 15.05 -12.62 16.52
C VAL A 135 16.43 -12.15 16.04
N GLY A 136 17.16 -11.46 16.92
CA GLY A 136 18.51 -10.99 16.64
C GLY A 136 19.58 -12.10 16.59
N ARG A 137 19.24 -13.37 16.84
CA ARG A 137 20.15 -14.52 16.72
C ARG A 137 19.92 -15.27 15.41
N ASP A 138 18.68 -15.34 14.94
CA ASP A 138 18.25 -16.15 13.79
C ASP A 138 18.87 -15.71 12.44
N LYS A 139 19.33 -14.46 12.33
CA LYS A 139 19.95 -13.89 11.11
C LYS A 139 21.25 -13.16 11.42
N SER A 140 22.23 -13.22 10.51
CA SER A 140 23.45 -12.38 10.62
C SER A 140 23.14 -10.91 10.33
N ALA A 141 24.10 -10.02 10.59
CA ALA A 141 23.95 -8.60 10.21
C ALA A 141 23.90 -8.45 8.68
N ASP A 142 24.75 -9.19 7.96
CA ASP A 142 24.81 -9.18 6.50
C ASP A 142 23.50 -9.70 5.87
N ASP A 143 22.87 -10.71 6.47
CA ASP A 143 21.56 -11.19 6.01
C ASP A 143 20.49 -10.10 6.13
N LEU A 144 20.49 -9.35 7.24
CA LEU A 144 19.56 -8.24 7.42
C LEU A 144 19.80 -7.13 6.40
N LEU A 145 21.06 -6.81 6.09
CA LEU A 145 21.40 -5.81 5.07
C LEU A 145 20.94 -6.25 3.67
N LYS A 146 21.12 -7.53 3.31
CA LYS A 146 20.62 -8.08 2.05
C LYS A 146 19.10 -8.04 1.95
N ILE A 147 18.40 -8.40 3.03
CA ILE A 147 16.94 -8.29 3.13
C ILE A 147 16.51 -6.83 2.97
N GLN A 148 17.16 -5.91 3.68
CA GLN A 148 16.88 -4.48 3.61
C GLN A 148 17.03 -3.97 2.18
N GLU A 149 18.14 -4.29 1.50
CA GLU A 149 18.40 -3.86 0.13
C GLU A 149 17.30 -4.33 -0.83
N LYS A 150 16.96 -5.62 -0.80
CA LYS A 150 15.89 -6.18 -1.64
C LYS A 150 14.53 -5.56 -1.35
N VAL A 151 14.19 -5.37 -0.07
CA VAL A 151 12.91 -4.74 0.33
C VAL A 151 12.85 -3.30 -0.15
N VAL A 152 13.93 -2.52 0.01
CA VAL A 152 13.98 -1.13 -0.46
C VAL A 152 13.88 -1.06 -1.98
N ASN A 153 14.58 -1.93 -2.70
CA ASN A 153 14.49 -1.99 -4.16
C ASN A 153 13.10 -2.41 -4.64
N TYR A 154 12.45 -3.36 -3.96
CA TYR A 154 11.08 -3.75 -4.24
C TYR A 154 10.12 -2.55 -4.08
N LEU A 155 10.17 -1.86 -2.93
CA LEU A 155 9.32 -0.70 -2.67
C LEU A 155 9.54 0.40 -3.70
N ARG A 156 10.78 0.69 -4.09
CA ARG A 156 11.10 1.66 -5.15
C ARG A 156 10.42 1.33 -6.48
N GLN A 157 10.47 0.06 -6.90
CA GLN A 157 9.84 -0.34 -8.16
C GLN A 157 8.31 -0.32 -8.07
N ILE A 158 7.73 -0.62 -6.91
CA ILE A 158 6.28 -0.41 -6.70
C ILE A 158 5.90 1.07 -6.80
N LEU A 159 6.71 1.98 -6.22
CA LEU A 159 6.48 3.41 -6.37
C LEU A 159 6.58 3.85 -7.84
N GLN A 160 7.58 3.37 -8.58
CA GLN A 160 7.71 3.65 -10.02
C GLN A 160 6.51 3.17 -10.84
N ASN A 161 5.97 1.99 -10.50
CA ASN A 161 4.76 1.49 -11.14
C ASN A 161 3.54 2.39 -10.85
N ILE A 162 3.43 2.92 -9.63
CA ILE A 162 2.35 3.84 -9.26
C ILE A 162 2.55 5.20 -9.94
N GLU A 163 3.78 5.72 -10.00
CA GLU A 163 4.10 6.94 -10.75
C GLU A 163 3.70 6.81 -12.22
N THR A 164 4.01 5.67 -12.84
CA THR A 164 3.61 5.36 -14.22
C THR A 164 2.09 5.30 -14.37
N TYR A 165 1.41 4.59 -13.47
CA TYR A 165 -0.05 4.49 -13.42
C TYR A 165 -0.74 5.86 -13.32
N LEU A 166 -0.22 6.76 -12.47
CA LEU A 166 -0.74 8.12 -12.31
C LEU A 166 -0.46 8.98 -13.55
N ALA A 167 0.76 8.93 -14.09
CA ALA A 167 1.15 9.69 -15.28
C ALA A 167 0.30 9.32 -16.50
N ASN A 168 0.00 8.04 -16.67
CA ASN A 168 -0.81 7.51 -17.75
C ASN A 168 -2.33 7.61 -17.49
N GLN A 169 -2.73 8.07 -16.30
CA GLN A 169 -4.13 8.12 -15.85
C GLN A 169 -4.84 6.76 -15.96
N GLU A 170 -4.11 5.68 -15.67
CA GLU A 170 -4.62 4.31 -15.74
C GLU A 170 -5.73 4.03 -14.71
N TYR A 171 -5.96 4.95 -13.77
CA TYR A 171 -7.11 4.97 -12.85
C TYR A 171 -8.45 5.29 -13.53
N LEU A 172 -8.45 5.73 -14.79
CA LEU A 172 -9.67 5.99 -15.55
C LEU A 172 -10.22 4.71 -16.19
N ASP A 173 -11.54 4.65 -16.33
CA ASP A 173 -12.22 3.62 -17.10
C ASP A 173 -12.06 3.91 -18.59
N SER A 174 -11.29 3.07 -19.28
CA SER A 174 -11.03 3.19 -20.72
C SER A 174 -12.29 3.16 -21.59
N SER A 175 -13.43 2.67 -21.06
CA SER A 175 -14.71 2.70 -21.77
C SER A 175 -15.39 4.07 -21.74
N THR A 176 -15.05 4.92 -20.76
CA THR A 176 -15.63 6.26 -20.58
C THR A 176 -14.86 7.37 -21.31
N THR A 177 -13.63 7.09 -21.74
CA THR A 177 -12.74 8.03 -22.42
C THR A 177 -12.92 8.07 -23.96
N THR A 178 -13.96 7.44 -24.50
CA THR A 178 -14.25 7.50 -25.94
C THR A 178 -15.18 8.70 -26.21
N PRO A 179 -14.79 9.66 -27.08
CA PRO A 179 -15.64 10.81 -27.43
C PRO A 179 -16.91 10.41 -28.19
#